data_AF-A0A7N2M9P3-F1
#
_entry.id   AF-A0A7N2M9P3-F1
#
_cell.length_a   1.000
_cell.length_b   1.000
_cell.length_c   1.000
_cell.angle_alpha   90.00
_cell.angle_beta   90.00
_cell.angle_gamma   90.00
#
_symmetry.space_group_name_H-M   'P 1'
#
loop_
_entity.id
_entity.type
_entity.pdbx_description
1 polymer ?
#
loop_
_entity_poly.entity_id
_entity_poly.type
_entity_poly.pdbx_seq_one_letter_code
_entity_poly.pdbx_strand_id
1 'polypeptide(L)'
;MVEIAFRQPGIDIFSTWISWGINPTSIGMIDAQVFVAHTRNDGNLIAYTSPISSYRTSLKEGALSFLVYDVSAMYENNSITIFATFQLPRETIMVDHVWQKGPMYRNNVPKIHSLLRHELRSYGTLNFLSGNVKQGRGGKLIVLKSFHGIMCSISWGIMLPVGVLIARYLKVFKTTDPIWFKLHVACQSSGYIIGLVGWATGLNLGAQLSGLRDSNFGARTEVESNLYWHTCIIGLCYCAPGNS
;
A
#
# COMPACT_ATOMS: atom_id res chain seq x y z
N MET A 1 5.00 12.92 -23.73
CA MET A 1 3.54 13.13 -23.79
C MET A 1 2.90 11.76 -23.80
N VAL A 2 1.79 11.57 -23.10
CA VAL A 2 1.11 10.28 -22.99
C VAL A 2 -0.36 10.47 -23.32
N GLU A 3 -0.88 9.54 -24.09
CA GLU A 3 -2.29 9.43 -24.46
C GLU A 3 -2.87 8.19 -23.80
N ILE A 4 -4.05 8.34 -23.19
CA ILE A 4 -4.76 7.23 -22.55
C ILE A 4 -6.20 7.22 -23.00
N ALA A 5 -6.76 6.00 -23.05
CA ALA A 5 -8.19 5.77 -23.19
C ALA A 5 -8.64 4.82 -22.07
N PHE A 6 -9.55 5.29 -21.21
CA PHE A 6 -10.16 4.47 -20.15
C PHE A 6 -11.63 4.23 -20.47
N ARG A 7 -11.98 2.97 -20.75
CA ARG A 7 -13.35 2.57 -21.08
C ARG A 7 -14.01 1.83 -19.92
N GLN A 8 -15.20 2.29 -19.54
CA GLN A 8 -16.04 1.63 -18.55
C GLN A 8 -17.37 1.19 -19.19
N PRO A 9 -17.60 -0.13 -19.34
CA PRO A 9 -18.86 -0.66 -19.86
C PRO A 9 -19.94 -0.78 -18.78
N GLY A 10 -21.20 -0.93 -19.22
CA GLY A 10 -22.34 -1.24 -18.37
C GLY A 10 -22.74 -0.07 -17.48
N ILE A 11 -22.92 1.11 -18.09
CA ILE A 11 -23.13 2.37 -17.38
C ILE A 11 -24.49 2.95 -17.72
N ASP A 12 -25.30 3.24 -16.69
CA ASP A 12 -26.42 4.16 -16.84
C ASP A 12 -25.86 5.59 -16.92
N ILE A 13 -25.87 6.13 -18.13
CA ILE A 13 -25.18 7.37 -18.50
C ILE A 13 -25.68 8.60 -17.72
N PHE A 14 -26.93 8.61 -17.27
CA PHE A 14 -27.50 9.77 -16.56
C PHE A 14 -27.36 9.71 -15.04
N SER A 15 -26.99 8.56 -14.49
CA SER A 15 -26.93 8.35 -13.04
C SER A 15 -25.53 7.98 -12.54
N THR A 16 -24.56 7.85 -13.44
CA THR A 16 -23.23 7.33 -13.12
C THR A 16 -22.12 8.26 -13.59
N TRP A 17 -21.15 8.50 -12.73
CA TRP A 17 -19.85 9.05 -13.11
C TRP A 17 -18.82 7.94 -13.23
N ILE A 18 -17.81 8.17 -14.06
CA ILE A 18 -16.61 7.34 -14.15
C ILE A 18 -15.37 8.22 -13.94
N SER A 19 -14.32 7.64 -13.39
CA SER A 19 -13.04 8.31 -13.21
C SER A 19 -11.89 7.36 -13.41
N TRP A 20 -10.81 7.89 -13.94
CA TRP A 20 -9.51 7.24 -14.00
C TRP A 20 -8.43 8.28 -13.73
N GLY A 21 -7.35 7.90 -13.05
CA GLY A 21 -6.25 8.82 -12.84
C GLY A 21 -5.01 8.16 -12.31
N ILE A 22 -4.00 9.00 -12.06
CA ILE A 22 -2.70 8.57 -11.58
C ILE A 22 -2.39 9.20 -10.23
N ASN A 23 -1.67 8.47 -9.40
CA ASN A 23 -1.13 8.96 -8.15
C ASN A 23 0.41 8.94 -8.23
N PRO A 24 1.04 10.09 -8.50
CA PRO A 24 2.49 10.16 -8.64
C PRO A 24 3.23 10.20 -7.29
N THR A 25 2.52 10.36 -6.18
CA THR A 25 3.11 10.59 -4.85
C THR A 25 2.89 9.44 -3.88
N SER A 26 1.81 8.68 -4.03
CA SER A 26 1.44 7.60 -3.13
C SER A 26 0.69 6.47 -3.85
N ILE A 27 0.30 5.42 -3.12
CA ILE A 27 -0.48 4.30 -3.63
C ILE A 27 -1.93 4.48 -3.18
N GLY A 28 -2.88 4.34 -4.11
CA GLY A 28 -4.31 4.42 -3.85
C GLY A 28 -4.89 5.82 -4.09
N MET A 29 -6.05 6.08 -3.45
CA MET A 29 -6.93 7.18 -3.85
C MET A 29 -6.55 8.58 -3.33
N ILE A 30 -5.98 8.68 -2.12
CA ILE A 30 -5.57 9.98 -1.57
C ILE A 30 -4.37 10.50 -2.36
N ASP A 31 -4.40 11.77 -2.75
CA ASP A 31 -3.42 12.46 -3.61
C ASP A 31 -3.46 12.04 -5.09
N ALA A 32 -4.43 11.19 -5.46
CA ALA A 32 -4.64 10.85 -6.86
C ALA A 32 -5.12 12.07 -7.66
N GLN A 33 -4.67 12.14 -8.90
CA GLN A 33 -5.00 13.18 -9.86
C GLN A 33 -5.76 12.53 -11.00
N VAL A 34 -7.06 12.83 -11.07
CA VAL A 34 -8.00 12.04 -11.86
C VAL A 34 -8.68 12.85 -12.95
N PHE A 35 -9.03 12.13 -14.00
CA PHE A 35 -9.91 12.54 -15.08
C PHE A 35 -11.29 11.93 -14.79
N VAL A 36 -12.32 12.76 -14.86
CA VAL A 36 -13.69 12.40 -14.51
C VAL A 36 -14.56 12.64 -15.72
N ALA A 37 -15.51 11.75 -15.97
CA ALA A 37 -16.56 11.96 -16.96
C ALA A 37 -17.93 11.54 -16.43
N HIS A 38 -18.95 12.33 -16.79
CA HIS A 38 -20.35 12.02 -16.54
C HIS A 38 -21.24 12.86 -17.45
N THR A 39 -22.48 12.43 -17.63
CA THR A 39 -23.49 13.25 -18.29
C THR A 39 -24.16 14.17 -17.29
N ARG A 40 -24.39 15.42 -17.70
CA ARG A 40 -25.13 16.40 -16.94
C ARG A 40 -26.63 16.28 -17.28
N ASN A 41 -27.51 16.76 -16.41
CA ASN A 41 -28.96 16.73 -16.60
C ASN A 41 -29.45 17.39 -17.90
N ASP A 42 -28.65 18.26 -18.53
CA ASP A 42 -28.94 18.87 -19.84
C ASP A 42 -28.64 17.92 -21.02
N GLY A 43 -28.15 16.71 -20.75
CA GLY A 43 -27.77 15.70 -21.74
C GLY A 43 -26.32 15.81 -22.21
N ASN A 44 -25.58 16.83 -21.78
CA ASN A 44 -24.20 17.02 -22.20
C ASN A 44 -23.26 16.05 -21.45
N LEU A 45 -22.52 15.23 -22.20
CA LEU A 45 -21.40 14.46 -21.68
C LEU A 45 -20.21 15.39 -21.48
N ILE A 46 -19.71 15.48 -20.25
CA ILE A 46 -18.56 16.30 -19.91
C ILE A 46 -17.41 15.44 -19.40
N ALA A 47 -16.18 15.91 -19.63
CA ALA A 47 -14.97 15.35 -19.08
C ALA A 47 -14.09 16.48 -18.53
N TYR A 48 -13.49 16.27 -17.37
CA TYR A 48 -12.68 17.29 -16.70
C TYR A 48 -11.66 16.66 -15.74
N THR A 49 -10.81 17.49 -15.15
CA THR A 49 -9.77 17.06 -14.21
C THR A 49 -10.16 17.38 -12.77
N SER A 50 -9.75 16.54 -11.83
CA SER A 50 -10.03 16.72 -10.40
C SER A 50 -8.88 16.20 -9.53
N PRO A 51 -8.29 17.02 -8.65
CA PRO A 51 -7.33 16.55 -7.65
C PRO A 51 -8.06 15.97 -6.43
N ILE A 52 -7.63 14.79 -5.97
CA ILE A 52 -8.23 14.10 -4.82
C ILE A 52 -7.38 14.29 -3.57
N SER A 53 -7.88 15.07 -2.61
CA SER A 53 -7.19 15.28 -1.32
C SER A 53 -7.82 14.50 -0.15
N SER A 54 -9.00 13.91 -0.34
CA SER A 54 -9.70 13.19 0.74
C SER A 54 -10.67 12.12 0.22
N TYR A 55 -11.06 11.20 1.12
CA TYR A 55 -12.11 10.21 0.83
C TYR A 55 -13.51 10.81 0.64
N ARG A 56 -13.73 12.06 1.08
CA ARG A 56 -15.00 12.78 0.95
C ARG A 56 -14.96 13.77 -0.20
N THR A 57 -14.41 13.34 -1.33
CA THR A 57 -14.37 14.16 -2.54
C THR A 57 -15.73 14.19 -3.22
N SER A 58 -16.10 15.35 -3.77
CA SER A 58 -17.22 15.52 -4.70
C SER A 58 -16.76 15.54 -6.16
N LEU A 59 -15.50 15.12 -6.41
CA LEU A 59 -14.83 15.21 -7.71
C LEU A 59 -14.94 16.61 -8.31
N LYS A 60 -14.65 17.64 -7.50
CA LYS A 60 -14.73 19.03 -7.96
C LYS A 60 -13.67 19.28 -9.03
N GLU A 61 -14.06 19.95 -10.11
CA GLU A 61 -13.14 20.37 -11.16
C GLU A 61 -11.99 21.22 -10.60
N GLY A 62 -10.76 20.90 -11.01
CA GLY A 62 -9.56 21.58 -10.56
C GLY A 62 -8.31 21.13 -11.29
N ALA A 63 -7.29 22.00 -11.30
CA ALA A 63 -6.03 21.75 -11.99
C ALA A 63 -5.24 20.60 -11.36
N LEU A 64 -4.55 19.83 -12.21
CA LEU A 64 -3.59 18.80 -11.79
C LEU A 64 -2.19 19.41 -11.63
N SER A 65 -1.32 18.71 -10.91
CA SER A 65 0.09 19.09 -10.71
C SER A 65 0.96 18.93 -11.96
N PHE A 66 0.44 18.28 -13.00
CA PHE A 66 1.09 18.09 -14.29
C PHE A 66 0.25 18.67 -15.43
N LEU A 67 0.91 18.98 -16.54
CA LEU A 67 0.26 19.59 -17.70
C LEU A 67 -0.68 18.59 -18.39
N VAL A 68 -1.91 19.04 -18.60
CA VAL A 68 -2.95 18.33 -19.35
C VAL A 68 -3.24 19.12 -20.61
N TYR A 69 -3.09 18.45 -21.76
CA TYR A 69 -3.28 19.05 -23.08
C TYR A 69 -4.71 18.90 -23.57
N ASP A 70 -5.31 17.74 -23.35
CA ASP A 70 -6.69 17.45 -23.76
C ASP A 70 -7.35 16.46 -22.81
N VAL A 71 -8.66 16.63 -22.61
CA VAL A 71 -9.54 15.70 -21.90
C VAL A 71 -10.89 15.70 -22.59
N SER A 72 -11.33 14.53 -23.01
CA SER A 72 -12.63 14.35 -23.64
C SER A 72 -13.27 13.04 -23.21
N ALA A 73 -14.56 12.89 -23.48
CA ALA A 73 -15.25 11.63 -23.26
C ALA A 73 -16.21 11.34 -24.41
N MET A 74 -16.40 10.06 -24.69
CA MET A 74 -17.43 9.56 -25.60
C MET A 74 -18.32 8.57 -24.87
N TYR A 75 -19.59 8.50 -25.30
CA TYR A 75 -20.50 7.44 -24.90
C TYR A 75 -20.91 6.66 -26.14
N GLU A 76 -20.62 5.37 -26.13
CA GLU A 76 -20.96 4.45 -27.22
C GLU A 76 -21.18 3.05 -26.66
N ASN A 77 -22.15 2.31 -27.19
CA ASN A 77 -22.40 0.91 -26.83
C ASN A 77 -22.48 0.69 -25.30
N ASN A 78 -23.30 1.51 -24.63
CA ASN A 78 -23.52 1.46 -23.18
C ASN A 78 -22.22 1.56 -22.35
N SER A 79 -21.22 2.26 -22.90
CA SER A 79 -19.90 2.45 -22.31
C SER A 79 -19.50 3.92 -22.39
N ILE A 80 -18.92 4.46 -21.32
CA ILE A 80 -18.24 5.75 -21.37
C ILE A 80 -16.75 5.50 -21.53
N THR A 81 -16.09 6.21 -22.44
CA THR A 81 -14.64 6.20 -22.58
C THR A 81 -14.09 7.60 -22.35
N ILE A 82 -13.14 7.73 -21.43
CA ILE A 82 -12.36 8.96 -21.20
C ILE A 82 -11.12 8.90 -22.06
N PHE A 83 -10.83 9.98 -22.78
CA PHE A 83 -9.57 10.22 -23.44
C PHE A 83 -8.85 11.35 -22.73
N ALA A 84 -7.57 11.17 -22.46
CA ALA A 84 -6.76 12.21 -21.88
C ALA A 84 -5.35 12.21 -22.46
N THR A 85 -4.84 13.42 -22.64
CA THR A 85 -3.52 13.67 -23.19
C THR A 85 -2.78 14.58 -22.22
N PHE A 86 -1.69 14.09 -21.64
CA PHE A 86 -0.99 14.80 -20.58
C PHE A 86 0.51 14.52 -20.55
N GLN A 87 1.24 15.36 -19.83
CA GLN A 87 2.65 15.15 -19.54
C GLN A 87 2.82 14.39 -18.24
N LEU A 88 3.68 13.37 -18.24
CA LEU A 88 3.97 12.63 -17.01
C LEU A 88 4.65 13.55 -15.99
N PRO A 89 4.20 13.54 -14.71
CA PRO A 89 4.88 14.21 -13.63
C PRO A 89 6.20 13.49 -13.37
N ARG A 90 7.30 14.11 -13.84
CA ARG A 90 8.68 13.57 -13.82
C ARG A 90 8.85 12.46 -14.86
N GLU A 91 10.08 12.20 -15.30
CA GLU A 91 10.43 11.15 -16.28
C GLU A 91 10.24 9.72 -15.72
N THR A 92 9.17 9.52 -14.93
CA THR A 92 8.87 8.29 -14.22
C THR A 92 8.19 7.31 -15.16
N ILE A 93 8.78 6.13 -15.25
CA ILE A 93 8.32 5.05 -16.12
C ILE A 93 7.12 4.30 -15.51
N MET A 94 6.95 4.35 -14.19
CA MET A 94 5.91 3.64 -13.45
C MET A 94 5.13 4.59 -12.54
N VAL A 95 3.80 4.46 -12.53
CA VAL A 95 2.91 5.23 -11.66
C VAL A 95 1.82 4.34 -11.08
N ASP A 96 1.34 4.66 -9.88
CA ASP A 96 0.10 4.08 -9.39
C ASP A 96 -1.08 4.73 -10.12
N HIS A 97 -2.06 3.94 -10.52
CA HIS A 97 -3.28 4.43 -11.14
C HIS A 97 -4.50 3.96 -10.35
N VAL A 98 -5.57 4.73 -10.42
CA VAL A 98 -6.83 4.44 -9.75
C VAL A 98 -7.96 4.60 -10.77
N TRP A 99 -9.00 3.79 -10.62
CA TRP A 99 -10.19 3.92 -11.43
C TRP A 99 -11.41 3.61 -10.59
N GLN A 100 -12.53 4.25 -10.92
CA GLN A 100 -13.77 3.98 -10.21
C GLN A 100 -14.98 4.51 -10.98
N LYS A 101 -16.16 3.99 -10.67
CA LYS A 101 -17.45 4.54 -11.03
C LYS A 101 -18.31 4.76 -9.79
N GLY A 102 -19.27 5.65 -9.87
CA GLY A 102 -20.17 5.87 -8.76
C GLY A 102 -21.45 6.60 -9.15
N PRO A 103 -22.41 6.67 -8.21
CA PRO A 103 -23.70 7.28 -8.48
C PRO A 103 -23.62 8.82 -8.48
N MET A 104 -24.58 9.46 -9.12
CA MET A 104 -24.73 10.92 -9.14
C MET A 104 -25.85 11.40 -8.20
N TYR A 105 -25.74 12.62 -7.70
CA TYR A 105 -26.87 13.38 -7.17
C TYR A 105 -27.66 14.03 -8.31
N ARG A 106 -28.93 14.36 -8.07
CA ARG A 106 -29.80 15.03 -9.05
C ARG A 106 -29.33 16.42 -9.49
N ASN A 107 -28.37 17.02 -8.81
CA ASN A 107 -27.80 18.33 -9.13
C ASN A 107 -26.46 18.24 -9.88
N ASN A 108 -26.19 17.12 -10.59
CA ASN A 108 -24.95 16.87 -11.33
C ASN A 108 -23.69 16.76 -10.46
N VAL A 109 -23.83 16.43 -9.17
CA VAL A 109 -22.70 16.23 -8.27
C VAL A 109 -22.40 14.74 -8.09
N PRO A 110 -21.16 14.30 -8.33
CA PRO A 110 -20.73 12.93 -8.02
C PRO A 110 -20.90 12.58 -6.54
N LYS A 111 -21.48 11.41 -6.26
CA LYS A 111 -21.51 10.81 -4.92
C LYS A 111 -20.27 9.95 -4.71
N ILE A 112 -20.02 9.64 -3.44
CA ILE A 112 -19.04 8.61 -3.08
C ILE A 112 -19.35 7.30 -3.83
N HIS A 113 -18.31 6.67 -4.35
CA HIS A 113 -18.43 5.35 -4.95
C HIS A 113 -18.74 4.29 -3.88
N SER A 114 -19.12 3.10 -4.34
CA SER A 114 -19.38 1.97 -3.45
C SER A 114 -18.13 1.58 -2.65
N LEU A 115 -18.31 1.29 -1.35
CA LEU A 115 -17.24 0.89 -0.44
C LEU A 115 -17.08 -0.64 -0.37
N LEU A 116 -17.61 -1.37 -1.35
CA LEU A 116 -17.44 -2.82 -1.43
C LEU A 116 -15.99 -3.19 -1.70
N ARG A 117 -15.57 -4.37 -1.21
CA ARG A 117 -14.18 -4.83 -1.28
C ARG A 117 -13.57 -4.82 -2.69
N HIS A 118 -14.36 -5.13 -3.72
CA HIS A 118 -13.87 -5.13 -5.10
C HIS A 118 -13.60 -3.71 -5.60
N GLU A 119 -14.43 -2.73 -5.23
CA GLU A 119 -14.27 -1.33 -5.60
C GLU A 119 -13.11 -0.65 -4.86
N LEU A 120 -12.88 -1.04 -3.61
CA LEU A 120 -11.71 -0.58 -2.83
C LEU A 120 -10.37 -1.14 -3.37
N ARG A 121 -10.42 -2.08 -4.32
CA ARG A 121 -9.24 -2.66 -4.99
C ARG A 121 -9.04 -2.11 -6.40
N SER A 122 -9.76 -1.06 -6.78
CA SER A 122 -9.67 -0.44 -8.10
C SER A 122 -8.47 0.52 -8.21
N TYR A 123 -7.28 -0.04 -7.97
CA TYR A 123 -5.98 0.62 -8.15
C TYR A 123 -4.93 -0.39 -8.63
N GLY A 124 -3.84 0.11 -9.20
CA GLY A 124 -2.83 -0.71 -9.88
C GLY A 124 -1.57 0.07 -10.23
N THR A 125 -0.56 -0.63 -10.75
CA THR A 125 0.67 0.01 -11.23
C THR A 125 0.70 -0.05 -12.75
N LEU A 126 0.88 1.12 -13.37
CA LEU A 126 0.99 1.31 -14.80
C LEU A 126 2.44 1.58 -15.18
N ASN A 127 2.97 0.85 -16.16
CA ASN A 127 4.29 1.11 -16.74
C ASN A 127 4.13 1.70 -18.15
N PHE A 128 4.53 2.96 -18.33
CA PHE A 128 4.33 3.70 -19.58
C PHE A 128 5.31 3.33 -20.70
N LEU A 129 6.46 2.71 -20.39
CA LEU A 129 7.40 2.25 -21.43
C LEU A 129 6.93 0.97 -22.11
N SER A 130 6.36 0.06 -21.33
CA SER A 130 5.95 -1.27 -21.81
C SER A 130 4.45 -1.38 -22.09
N GLY A 131 3.65 -0.37 -21.72
CA GLY A 131 2.19 -0.40 -21.80
C GLY A 131 1.52 -1.43 -20.87
N ASN A 132 2.30 -2.10 -20.02
CA ASN A 132 1.76 -3.15 -19.15
C ASN A 132 1.01 -2.55 -17.95
N VAL A 133 -0.22 -3.00 -17.76
CA VAL A 133 -1.05 -2.72 -16.59
C VAL A 133 -0.95 -3.89 -15.62
N LYS A 134 -0.48 -3.66 -14.40
CA LYS A 134 -0.51 -4.67 -13.33
C LYS A 134 -1.54 -4.26 -12.29
N GLN A 135 -2.61 -5.04 -12.16
CA GLN A 135 -3.62 -4.83 -11.12
C GLN A 135 -2.97 -4.86 -9.72
N GLY A 136 -3.41 -3.98 -8.83
CA GLY A 136 -2.70 -3.58 -7.61
C GLY A 136 -2.14 -4.74 -6.78
N ARG A 137 -0.80 -4.75 -6.63
CA ARG A 137 -0.08 -5.52 -5.60
C ARG A 137 -0.38 -5.03 -4.18
N GLY A 138 -1.10 -3.92 -4.00
CA GLY A 138 -1.36 -3.34 -2.68
C GLY A 138 -2.07 -4.27 -1.73
N GLY A 139 -2.91 -5.21 -2.19
CA GLY A 139 -3.43 -6.27 -1.33
C GLY A 139 -2.32 -7.15 -0.73
N LYS A 140 -1.35 -7.57 -1.55
CA LYS A 140 -0.20 -8.37 -1.11
C LYS A 140 0.76 -7.56 -0.24
N LEU A 141 1.03 -6.30 -0.61
CA LEU A 141 1.93 -5.41 0.12
C LEU A 141 1.35 -5.01 1.49
N ILE A 142 0.04 -4.72 1.57
CA ILE A 142 -0.67 -4.45 2.83
C ILE A 142 -0.64 -5.70 3.72
N VAL A 143 -0.88 -6.89 3.16
CA VAL A 143 -0.80 -8.15 3.92
C VAL A 143 0.63 -8.40 4.43
N LEU A 144 1.66 -8.20 3.60
CA LEU A 144 3.06 -8.34 4.02
C LEU A 144 3.44 -7.31 5.10
N LYS A 145 2.98 -6.07 4.98
CA LYS A 145 3.21 -5.01 5.97
C LYS A 145 2.53 -5.32 7.30
N SER A 146 1.28 -5.78 7.28
CA SER A 146 0.56 -6.23 8.47
C SER A 146 1.21 -7.46 9.09
N PHE A 147 1.65 -8.43 8.30
CA PHE A 147 2.31 -9.64 8.79
C PHE A 147 3.67 -9.34 9.43
N HIS A 148 4.49 -8.49 8.82
CA HIS A 148 5.74 -8.01 9.40
C HIS A 148 5.50 -7.33 10.76
N GLY A 149 4.55 -6.40 10.83
CA GLY A 149 4.22 -5.69 12.07
C GLY A 149 3.73 -6.63 13.19
N ILE A 150 2.77 -7.50 12.90
CA ILE A 150 2.20 -8.44 13.89
C ILE A 150 3.27 -9.39 14.41
N MET A 151 4.08 -9.98 13.52
CA MET A 151 5.13 -10.93 13.92
C MET A 151 6.23 -10.25 14.74
N CYS A 152 6.63 -9.02 14.39
CA CYS A 152 7.59 -8.25 15.17
C CYS A 152 7.05 -7.87 16.56
N SER A 153 5.78 -7.46 16.67
CA SER A 153 5.16 -7.14 17.96
C SER A 153 5.04 -8.35 18.87
N ILE A 154 4.65 -9.53 18.35
CA ILE A 154 4.55 -10.77 19.14
C ILE A 154 5.93 -11.23 19.63
N SER A 155 6.92 -11.23 18.73
CA SER A 155 8.29 -11.66 19.04
C SER A 155 8.96 -10.74 20.05
N TRP A 156 9.23 -9.49 19.65
CA TRP A 156 10.06 -8.56 20.43
C TRP A 156 9.28 -7.85 21.53
N GLY A 157 7.98 -7.60 21.32
CA GLY A 157 7.15 -6.87 22.28
C GLY A 157 6.59 -7.74 23.41
N ILE A 158 6.46 -9.05 23.20
CA ILE A 158 5.77 -9.94 24.16
C ILE A 158 6.62 -11.14 24.53
N MET A 159 6.97 -12.02 23.58
CA MET A 159 7.60 -13.30 23.93
C MET A 159 9.01 -13.16 24.51
N LEU A 160 9.91 -12.37 23.89
CA LEU A 160 11.26 -12.21 24.43
C LEU A 160 11.26 -11.58 25.84
N PRO A 161 10.48 -10.51 26.13
CA PRO A 161 10.32 -9.99 27.49
C PRO A 161 9.71 -11.00 28.48
N VAL A 162 8.67 -11.73 28.09
CA VAL A 162 8.03 -12.75 28.94
C VAL A 162 9.01 -13.86 29.31
N GLY A 163 9.83 -14.32 28.37
CA GLY A 163 10.89 -15.29 28.64
C GLY A 163 11.89 -14.81 29.70
N VAL A 164 12.28 -13.53 29.68
CA VAL A 164 13.15 -12.93 30.72
C VAL A 164 12.44 -12.87 32.07
N LEU A 165 11.17 -12.47 32.10
CA LEU A 165 10.38 -12.41 33.33
C LEU A 165 10.22 -13.79 33.97
N ILE A 166 9.99 -14.84 33.17
CA ILE A 166 9.95 -16.23 33.64
C ILE A 166 11.26 -16.62 34.35
N ALA A 167 12.41 -16.33 33.74
CA ALA A 167 13.70 -16.60 34.36
C ALA A 167 13.95 -15.78 35.64
N ARG A 168 13.38 -14.57 35.72
CA ARG A 168 13.52 -13.71 36.89
C ARG A 168 12.65 -14.17 38.06
N TYR A 169 11.39 -14.54 37.82
CA TYR A 169 10.42 -14.80 38.88
C TYR A 169 10.24 -16.28 39.21
N LEU A 170 10.35 -17.19 38.24
CA LEU A 170 10.15 -18.63 38.49
C LEU A 170 11.42 -19.35 38.92
N LYS A 171 12.60 -18.73 38.77
CA LYS A 171 13.89 -19.26 39.26
C LYS A 171 13.95 -19.39 40.79
N VAL A 172 13.04 -18.74 41.52
CA VAL A 172 12.93 -18.83 42.99
C VAL A 172 12.43 -20.20 43.45
N PHE A 173 11.68 -20.92 42.61
CA PHE A 173 11.22 -22.28 42.91
C PHE A 173 12.28 -23.30 42.50
N LYS A 174 13.05 -23.82 43.47
CA LYS A 174 14.03 -24.89 43.23
C LYS A 174 13.33 -26.24 43.13
N THR A 175 13.01 -26.66 41.92
CA THR A 175 12.50 -28.00 41.60
C THR A 175 13.59 -28.85 40.92
N THR A 176 13.53 -30.18 41.09
CA THR A 176 14.48 -31.18 40.57
C THR A 176 14.58 -31.15 39.04
N ASP A 177 13.50 -30.75 38.37
CA ASP A 177 13.47 -30.31 36.98
C ASP A 177 13.24 -28.79 36.96
N PRO A 178 14.17 -27.95 36.46
CA PRO A 178 13.97 -26.51 36.43
C PRO A 178 12.94 -26.13 35.36
N ILE A 179 11.65 -26.13 35.74
CA ILE A 179 10.53 -25.72 34.88
C ILE A 179 10.75 -24.31 34.33
N TRP A 180 11.30 -23.41 35.15
CA TRP A 180 11.65 -22.05 34.72
C TRP A 180 12.61 -22.05 33.53
N PHE A 181 13.56 -22.98 33.47
CA PHE A 181 14.57 -23.06 32.41
C PHE A 181 13.94 -23.58 31.12
N LYS A 182 13.14 -24.66 31.19
CA LYS A 182 12.41 -25.19 30.03
C LYS A 182 11.45 -24.14 29.45
N LEU A 183 10.73 -23.43 30.31
CA LEU A 183 9.78 -22.39 29.90
C LEU A 183 10.48 -21.14 29.35
N HIS A 184 11.60 -20.73 29.94
CA HIS A 184 12.46 -19.65 29.41
C HIS A 184 12.99 -20.00 28.03
N VAL A 185 13.58 -21.19 27.86
CA VAL A 185 14.15 -21.64 26.58
C VAL A 185 13.06 -21.76 25.51
N ALA A 186 11.89 -22.31 25.83
CA ALA A 186 10.77 -22.41 24.90
C ALA A 186 10.29 -21.01 24.45
N CYS A 187 10.19 -20.06 25.37
CA CYS A 187 9.73 -18.71 25.06
C CYS A 187 10.76 -17.89 24.25
N GLN A 188 12.05 -18.01 24.59
CA GLN A 188 13.13 -17.33 23.86
C GLN A 188 13.32 -17.90 22.45
N SER A 189 13.34 -19.23 22.30
CA SER A 189 13.51 -19.87 20.99
C SER A 189 12.33 -19.60 20.05
N SER A 190 11.08 -19.72 20.54
CA SER A 190 9.89 -19.39 19.74
C SER A 190 9.82 -17.92 19.36
N GLY A 191 10.10 -17.01 20.31
CA GLY A 191 10.18 -15.58 20.07
C GLY A 191 11.21 -15.25 18.99
N TYR A 192 12.40 -15.85 19.04
CA TYR A 192 13.47 -15.62 18.06
C TYR A 192 13.09 -16.11 16.65
N ILE A 193 12.49 -17.31 16.53
CA ILE A 193 12.04 -17.86 15.24
C ILE A 193 10.97 -16.96 14.61
N ILE A 194 9.96 -16.55 15.38
CA ILE A 194 8.91 -15.62 14.93
C ILE A 194 9.54 -14.28 14.48
N GLY A 195 10.56 -13.81 15.21
CA GLY A 195 11.31 -12.59 14.88
C GLY A 195 12.06 -12.69 13.55
N LEU A 196 12.74 -13.81 13.28
CA LEU A 196 13.42 -14.07 12.00
C LEU A 196 12.44 -14.08 10.82
N VAL A 197 11.28 -14.69 10.98
CA VAL A 197 10.22 -14.70 9.96
C VAL A 197 9.69 -13.29 9.70
N GLY A 198 9.47 -12.51 10.77
CA GLY A 198 9.10 -11.10 10.67
C GLY A 198 10.15 -10.27 9.93
N TRP A 199 11.43 -10.47 10.23
CA TRP A 199 12.55 -9.78 9.59
C TRP A 199 12.70 -10.13 8.10
N ALA A 200 12.66 -11.42 7.74
CA ALA A 200 12.69 -11.87 6.35
C ALA A 200 11.52 -11.29 5.53
N THR A 201 10.33 -11.23 6.14
CA THR A 201 9.17 -10.55 5.54
C THR A 201 9.44 -9.05 5.35
N GLY A 202 10.09 -8.40 6.32
CA GLY A 202 10.51 -7.00 6.26
C GLY A 202 11.51 -6.70 5.15
N LEU A 203 12.49 -7.59 4.93
CA LEU A 203 13.42 -7.48 3.79
C LEU A 203 12.69 -7.63 2.45
N ASN A 204 11.77 -8.58 2.35
CA ASN A 204 10.95 -8.77 1.15
C ASN A 204 10.04 -7.55 0.89
N LEU A 205 9.49 -6.95 1.95
CA LEU A 205 8.76 -5.69 1.88
C LEU A 205 9.68 -4.55 1.40
N GLY A 206 10.88 -4.45 1.96
CA GLY A 206 11.91 -3.47 1.58
C GLY A 206 12.35 -3.60 0.12
N ALA A 207 12.58 -4.80 -0.39
CA ALA A 207 12.94 -5.05 -1.79
C ALA A 207 11.79 -4.70 -2.74
N GLN A 208 10.55 -5.04 -2.39
CA GLN A 208 9.37 -4.67 -3.18
C GLN A 208 9.10 -3.15 -3.16
N LEU A 209 9.38 -2.47 -2.05
CA LEU A 209 9.30 -1.01 -1.93
C LEU A 209 10.48 -0.30 -2.62
N SER A 210 11.68 -0.86 -2.58
CA SER A 210 12.87 -0.30 -3.24
C SER A 210 12.74 -0.44 -4.76
N GLY A 211 12.19 -1.55 -5.27
CA GLY A 211 11.80 -1.64 -6.68
C GLY A 211 10.73 -0.62 -7.11
N LEU A 212 10.02 0.02 -6.17
CA LEU A 212 9.15 1.17 -6.43
C LEU A 212 9.87 2.52 -6.23
N ARG A 213 10.96 2.55 -5.45
CA ARG A 213 11.69 3.75 -5.00
C ARG A 213 13.03 3.96 -5.71
N ASP A 214 13.55 2.99 -6.47
CA ASP A 214 14.74 3.10 -7.32
C ASP A 214 14.50 3.92 -8.60
N SER A 215 13.55 4.86 -8.52
CA SER A 215 13.58 6.10 -9.30
C SER A 215 14.21 7.27 -8.54
N ASN A 216 14.67 7.14 -7.28
CA ASN A 216 15.59 8.06 -6.60
C ASN A 216 16.21 7.51 -5.29
N PHE A 217 17.54 7.32 -5.33
CA PHE A 217 18.50 7.30 -4.20
C PHE A 217 18.55 6.06 -3.29
N GLY A 218 19.39 5.09 -3.68
CA GLY A 218 19.88 4.00 -2.84
C GLY A 218 21.01 4.40 -1.89
N ALA A 219 21.33 3.49 -0.97
CA ALA A 219 22.53 3.47 -0.08
C ALA A 219 22.47 4.15 1.30
N ARG A 220 21.35 4.08 2.05
CA ARG A 220 21.38 4.46 3.50
C ARG A 220 20.77 3.47 4.49
N THR A 221 20.02 2.45 4.04
CA THR A 221 19.28 1.57 4.96
C THR A 221 19.99 0.28 5.35
N GLU A 222 21.09 -0.09 4.68
CA GLU A 222 21.80 -1.36 4.93
C GLU A 222 22.82 -1.28 6.09
N VAL A 223 23.29 -0.06 6.40
CA VAL A 223 24.32 0.18 7.43
C VAL A 223 23.72 0.19 8.85
N GLU A 224 22.48 0.66 9.02
CA GLU A 224 21.81 0.72 10.32
C GLU A 224 21.36 -0.67 10.81
N SER A 225 20.97 -1.58 9.90
CA SER A 225 20.60 -2.95 10.30
C SER A 225 21.77 -3.75 10.85
N ASN A 226 23.01 -3.49 10.39
CA ASN A 226 24.20 -4.22 10.84
C ASN A 226 24.69 -3.81 12.24
N LEU A 227 24.42 -2.58 12.69
CA LEU A 227 24.83 -2.14 14.03
C LEU A 227 24.04 -2.83 15.16
N TYR A 228 22.79 -3.23 14.91
CA TYR A 228 21.96 -3.94 15.88
C TYR A 228 22.28 -5.45 15.98
N TRP A 229 23.01 -6.02 15.03
CA TRP A 229 23.42 -7.44 15.07
C TRP A 229 24.58 -7.69 16.03
N HIS A 230 25.50 -6.74 16.17
CA HIS A 230 26.68 -6.91 17.02
C HIS A 230 26.36 -6.90 18.52
N THR A 231 25.30 -6.22 18.95
CA THR A 231 24.88 -6.24 20.37
C THR A 231 24.17 -7.54 20.75
N CYS A 232 23.61 -8.29 19.79
CA CYS A 232 22.76 -9.45 20.09
C CYS A 232 23.52 -10.79 20.14
N ILE A 233 24.60 -10.97 19.36
CA ILE A 233 25.44 -12.18 19.45
C ILE A 233 26.19 -12.23 20.80
N ILE A 234 26.58 -11.07 21.34
CA ILE A 234 27.26 -10.98 22.63
C ILE A 234 26.33 -11.42 23.78
N GLY A 235 25.03 -11.12 23.71
CA GLY A 235 24.06 -11.48 24.77
C GLY A 235 23.74 -12.98 24.89
N LEU A 236 23.82 -13.74 23.79
CA LEU A 236 23.59 -15.20 23.79
C LEU A 236 24.81 -16.00 24.28
N CYS A 237 26.03 -15.45 24.17
CA CYS A 237 27.26 -16.14 24.59
C CYS A 237 27.55 -16.06 26.10
N TYR A 238 26.94 -15.15 26.86
CA TYR A 238 27.24 -14.96 28.30
C TYR A 238 26.42 -15.85 29.27
N CYS A 239 25.56 -16.75 28.76
CA CYS A 239 24.74 -17.65 29.59
C CYS A 239 25.09 -19.14 29.38
N ALA A 240 26.37 -19.47 29.15
CA ALA A 240 26.84 -20.84 29.31
C ALA A 240 27.06 -21.12 30.82
N PRO A 241 26.52 -22.22 31.39
CA PRO A 241 26.83 -22.60 32.75
C PRO A 241 28.32 -22.97 32.84
N GLY A 242 29.09 -22.13 33.55
CA GLY A 242 30.43 -22.47 34.00
C GLY A 242 30.36 -23.64 34.98
N ASN A 243 31.14 -24.68 34.68
CA ASN A 243 31.27 -25.89 35.46
C ASN A 243 32.27 -25.64 36.60
N SER A 244 31.77 -25.37 37.81
CA SER A 244 32.39 -25.65 39.13
C SER A 244 31.52 -25.08 40.25
#